data_AF-A0A1F6E691-F1
#
_entry.id   AF-A0A1F6E691-F1
#
_cell.length_a   1.000
_cell.length_b   1.000
_cell.length_c   1.000
_cell.angle_alpha   90.00
_cell.angle_beta   90.00
_cell.angle_gamma   90.00
#
_symmetry.space_group_name_H-M   'P 1'
#
loop_
_entity.id
_entity.type
_entity.pdbx_description
1 polymer ?
#
loop_
_entity_poly.entity_id
_entity_poly.type
_entity_poly.pdbx_seq_one_letter_code
_entity_poly.pdbx_strand_id
1 'polypeptide(L)'
;MPLNSATLSDYLLRYPHLYFDTAGIQNMQQDPAPQANSNWWMLTSQADNGQLNKEWRQFFETWNSRILFGSDAGGGGNGLERWQNYAGNAVNGATPDAVGHWRNLLSNLDSNSARNILSANAKELFLKKQKPAYDYSVSSGGKCYSISVRSESSVSALTFDPSTRAITFTVANSNGTTGNAVVTIPIALGKNFTASVDGKSVKSQSTSSSTNTTVSLEYAGGIRAITLTTPSTP
;
A
#
# COMPACT_ATOMS: atom_id res chain seq x y z
N MET A 1 -16.16 -6.08 21.50
CA MET A 1 -15.92 -6.66 20.17
C MET A 1 -14.41 -6.59 19.94
N PRO A 2 -13.72 -7.69 19.60
CA PRO A 2 -12.28 -7.65 19.44
C PRO A 2 -11.90 -6.73 18.27
N LEU A 3 -11.00 -5.77 18.50
CA LEU A 3 -10.40 -4.97 17.43
C LEU A 3 -9.57 -5.91 16.54
N ASN A 4 -10.06 -6.17 15.33
CA ASN A 4 -9.43 -6.96 14.28
C ASN A 4 -9.49 -6.25 12.93
N SER A 5 -8.83 -6.81 11.90
CA SER A 5 -8.72 -6.18 10.58
C SER A 5 -10.08 -5.88 9.93
N ALA A 6 -11.07 -6.75 10.13
CA ALA A 6 -12.43 -6.58 9.61
C ALA A 6 -13.14 -5.40 10.29
N THR A 7 -13.03 -5.33 11.62
CA THR A 7 -13.61 -4.23 12.41
C THR A 7 -12.96 -2.89 12.05
N LEU A 8 -11.64 -2.86 11.90
CA LEU A 8 -10.91 -1.65 11.47
C LEU A 8 -11.29 -1.23 10.05
N SER A 9 -11.45 -2.20 9.14
CA SER A 9 -11.92 -1.92 7.78
C SER A 9 -13.30 -1.28 7.79
N ASP A 10 -14.22 -1.78 8.62
CA ASP A 10 -15.56 -1.20 8.79
C ASP A 10 -15.51 0.25 9.31
N TYR A 11 -14.62 0.57 10.26
CA TYR A 11 -14.40 1.96 10.68
C TYR A 11 -13.88 2.85 9.55
N LEU A 12 -12.86 2.39 8.82
CA LEU A 12 -12.27 3.15 7.72
C LEU A 12 -13.26 3.36 6.57
N LEU A 13 -14.16 2.38 6.32
CA LEU A 13 -15.26 2.47 5.39
C LEU A 13 -16.27 3.55 5.78
N ARG A 14 -16.69 3.58 7.05
CA ARG A 14 -17.72 4.50 7.54
C ARG A 14 -17.24 5.94 7.62
N TYR A 15 -15.96 6.15 7.89
CA TYR A 15 -15.40 7.48 8.16
C TYR A 15 -14.29 7.80 7.16
N PRO A 16 -14.59 8.42 6.00
CA PRO A 16 -13.61 8.58 4.90
C PRO A 16 -12.39 9.43 5.24
N HIS A 17 -12.43 10.22 6.31
CA HIS A 17 -11.33 11.06 6.78
C HIS A 17 -10.60 10.50 8.00
N LEU A 18 -10.95 9.29 8.46
CA LEU A 18 -10.26 8.63 9.55
C LEU A 18 -8.89 8.11 9.10
N TYR A 19 -7.87 8.21 9.94
CA TYR A 19 -6.59 7.54 9.69
C TYR A 19 -6.35 6.55 10.82
N PHE A 20 -5.76 5.41 10.48
CA PHE A 20 -5.31 4.43 11.44
C PHE A 20 -3.83 4.67 11.72
N ASP A 21 -3.46 5.01 12.95
CA ASP A 21 -2.06 5.09 13.35
C ASP A 21 -1.61 3.78 14.01
N THR A 22 -0.33 3.42 13.80
CA THR A 22 0.22 2.17 14.32
C THR A 22 0.78 2.27 15.74
N ALA A 23 0.60 3.41 16.42
CA ALA A 23 1.27 3.69 17.68
C ALA A 23 0.79 2.73 18.78
N GLY A 24 1.73 2.16 19.54
CA GLY A 24 1.47 1.39 20.75
C GLY A 24 1.08 -0.06 20.51
N ILE A 25 0.78 -0.45 19.28
CA ILE A 25 0.40 -1.82 18.89
C ILE A 25 1.49 -2.83 19.23
N GLN A 26 2.76 -2.47 19.08
CA GLN A 26 3.89 -3.34 19.42
C GLN A 26 3.88 -3.77 20.90
N ASN A 27 3.30 -2.96 21.79
CA ASN A 27 3.16 -3.31 23.20
C ASN A 27 1.99 -4.28 23.45
N MET A 28 1.04 -4.35 22.50
CA MET A 28 -0.14 -5.21 22.57
C MET A 28 0.10 -6.60 21.96
N GLN A 29 1.33 -6.87 21.49
CA GLN A 29 1.75 -8.13 20.86
C GLN A 29 2.44 -9.12 21.81
N GLN A 30 2.42 -8.90 23.12
CA GLN A 30 3.11 -9.77 24.09
C GLN A 30 2.40 -11.13 24.28
N ASP A 31 3.17 -12.18 24.58
CA ASP A 31 2.69 -13.51 24.99
C ASP A 31 2.75 -13.64 26.53
N PRO A 32 1.76 -14.25 27.21
CA PRO A 32 0.47 -14.73 26.72
C PRO A 32 -0.44 -13.59 26.25
N ALA A 33 -1.31 -13.87 25.25
CA ALA A 33 -2.24 -12.92 24.66
C ALA A 33 -2.84 -11.98 25.73
N PRO A 34 -2.48 -10.68 25.79
CA PRO A 34 -2.60 -9.95 27.05
C PRO A 34 -4.06 -9.59 27.37
N GLN A 35 -4.94 -9.58 26.36
CA GLN A 35 -6.33 -9.13 26.51
C GLN A 35 -7.28 -9.80 25.49
N ALA A 36 -8.47 -10.21 25.95
CA ALA A 36 -9.52 -10.83 25.13
C ALA A 36 -10.22 -9.88 24.11
N ASN A 37 -9.76 -8.63 24.00
CA ASN A 37 -10.44 -7.54 23.28
C ASN A 37 -9.70 -7.06 22.01
N SER A 38 -8.58 -7.66 21.62
CA SER A 38 -7.91 -7.37 20.35
C SER A 38 -7.09 -8.57 19.86
N ASN A 39 -6.83 -8.63 18.55
CA ASN A 39 -6.00 -9.67 17.94
C ASN A 39 -4.67 -9.11 17.39
N TRP A 40 -4.14 -8.05 18.00
CA TRP A 40 -2.86 -7.45 17.59
C TRP A 40 -1.70 -8.44 17.67
N TRP A 41 -1.72 -9.36 18.64
CA TRP A 41 -0.79 -10.48 18.74
C TRP A 41 -0.85 -11.43 17.52
N MET A 42 -1.96 -11.43 16.76
CA MET A 42 -2.09 -12.16 15.50
C MET A 42 -1.61 -11.36 14.28
N LEU A 43 -0.98 -10.18 14.43
CA LEU A 43 -0.37 -9.46 13.31
C LEU A 43 0.59 -10.37 12.53
N THR A 44 1.32 -11.20 13.27
CA THR A 44 2.11 -12.31 12.72
C THR A 44 1.34 -13.62 12.94
N SER A 45 1.43 -14.58 12.02
CA SER A 45 1.24 -15.97 12.43
C SER A 45 2.57 -16.39 13.07
N GLN A 46 2.57 -17.18 14.15
CA GLN A 46 3.81 -17.53 14.86
C GLN A 46 4.87 -18.26 13.99
N ALA A 47 4.54 -18.61 12.73
CA ALA A 47 5.44 -19.20 11.74
C ALA A 47 6.03 -18.20 10.71
N ASP A 48 5.52 -16.97 10.63
CA ASP A 48 6.04 -15.95 9.72
C ASP A 48 7.13 -15.17 10.45
N ASN A 49 8.36 -15.15 9.94
CA ASN A 49 9.59 -14.54 10.50
C ASN A 49 9.47 -13.05 10.96
N GLY A 50 8.54 -12.73 11.86
CA GLY A 50 8.13 -11.38 12.23
C GLY A 50 7.43 -10.58 11.11
N GLN A 51 6.76 -11.24 10.16
CA GLN A 51 6.06 -10.59 9.03
C GLN A 51 4.53 -10.61 9.21
N LEU A 52 3.83 -9.70 8.53
CA LEU A 52 2.36 -9.69 8.55
C LEU A 52 1.76 -10.99 8.01
N ASN A 53 0.81 -11.55 8.73
CA ASN A 53 0.02 -12.69 8.25
C ASN A 53 -0.84 -12.30 7.03
N LYS A 54 -1.49 -13.28 6.38
CA LYS A 54 -2.30 -13.04 5.18
C LYS A 54 -3.43 -12.02 5.37
N GLU A 55 -4.18 -12.11 6.47
CA GLU A 55 -5.32 -11.21 6.77
C GLU A 55 -4.83 -9.77 6.94
N TRP A 56 -3.83 -9.57 7.79
CA TRP A 56 -3.29 -8.25 8.07
C TRP A 56 -2.53 -7.69 6.87
N ARG A 57 -1.78 -8.51 6.14
CA ARG A 57 -1.19 -8.09 4.86
C ARG A 57 -2.26 -7.52 3.93
N GLN A 58 -3.39 -8.21 3.74
CA GLN A 58 -4.47 -7.71 2.90
C GLN A 58 -5.04 -6.38 3.42
N PHE A 59 -5.23 -6.24 4.73
CA PHE A 59 -5.65 -4.99 5.35
C PHE A 59 -4.68 -3.85 5.08
N PHE A 60 -3.38 -4.05 5.36
CA PHE A 60 -2.35 -3.04 5.17
C PHE A 60 -2.18 -2.68 3.70
N GLU A 61 -2.27 -3.64 2.77
CA GLU A 61 -2.24 -3.36 1.33
C GLU A 61 -3.45 -2.52 0.89
N THR A 62 -4.65 -2.86 1.36
CA THR A 62 -5.88 -2.15 1.00
C THR A 62 -5.86 -0.71 1.51
N TRP A 63 -5.52 -0.54 2.78
CA TRP A 63 -5.63 0.74 3.46
C TRP A 63 -4.33 1.55 3.48
N ASN A 64 -3.30 1.15 2.73
CA ASN A 64 -1.97 1.76 2.81
C ASN A 64 -1.93 3.29 2.64
N SER A 65 -2.91 3.91 1.96
CA SER A 65 -3.04 5.36 1.82
C SER A 65 -3.60 6.08 3.07
N ARG A 66 -4.14 5.34 4.04
CA ARG A 66 -4.83 5.83 5.25
C ARG A 66 -4.26 5.28 6.55
N ILE A 67 -3.08 4.67 6.50
CA ILE A 67 -2.35 4.18 7.67
C ILE A 67 -1.14 5.08 7.93
N LEU A 68 -0.95 5.51 9.17
CA LEU A 68 0.18 6.30 9.62
C LEU A 68 1.09 5.44 10.48
N PHE A 69 2.39 5.46 10.19
CA PHE A 69 3.36 4.91 11.13
C PHE A 69 3.52 5.83 12.35
N GLY A 70 3.34 5.25 13.53
CA GLY A 70 3.66 5.86 14.82
C GLY A 70 4.51 4.89 15.65
N SER A 71 5.65 5.37 16.17
CA SER A 71 6.54 4.56 17.00
C SER A 71 6.07 4.43 18.46
N ASP A 72 5.15 5.30 18.91
CA ASP A 72 4.74 5.42 20.32
C ASP A 72 5.91 5.64 21.30
N ALA A 73 7.01 6.18 20.79
CA ALA A 73 8.15 6.46 21.63
C ALA A 73 7.83 7.67 22.54
N GLY A 74 8.00 7.47 23.86
CA GLY A 74 7.69 8.45 24.88
C GLY A 74 6.21 8.58 25.30
N GLY A 75 5.28 7.80 24.75
CA GLY A 75 3.87 7.84 25.15
C GLY A 75 3.62 7.09 26.46
N GLY A 76 2.92 7.70 27.45
CA GLY A 76 2.37 7.09 28.69
C GLY A 76 3.31 6.25 29.56
N GLY A 77 3.68 6.70 30.77
CA GLY A 77 4.47 5.91 31.75
C GLY A 77 5.86 5.42 31.28
N ASN A 78 6.23 5.64 30.03
CA ASN A 78 7.42 5.10 29.39
C ASN A 78 8.61 6.05 29.57
N GLY A 79 9.69 5.51 30.14
CA GLY A 79 10.91 6.25 30.45
C GLY A 79 11.78 6.59 29.24
N LEU A 80 12.83 7.37 29.50
CA LEU A 80 13.84 7.81 28.52
C LEU A 80 14.47 6.63 27.76
N GLU A 81 14.55 5.46 28.39
CA GLU A 81 15.13 4.25 27.85
C GLU A 81 14.38 3.77 26.60
N ARG A 82 13.05 3.93 26.55
CA ARG A 82 12.24 3.61 25.36
C ARG A 82 12.52 4.58 24.21
N TRP A 83 12.81 5.84 24.54
CA TRP A 83 13.26 6.84 23.57
C TRP A 83 14.65 6.56 23.01
N GLN A 84 15.48 5.79 23.72
CA GLN A 84 16.82 5.42 23.26
C GLN A 84 16.82 4.14 22.43
N ASN A 85 15.80 3.29 22.58
CA ASN A 85 15.65 2.01 21.86
C ASN A 85 14.67 2.03 20.67
N TYR A 86 14.08 3.17 20.28
CA TYR A 86 13.04 3.17 19.24
C TYR A 86 13.52 2.79 17.83
N ALA A 87 14.82 2.89 17.55
CA ALA A 87 15.45 2.58 16.26
C ALA A 87 16.59 1.55 16.37
N GLY A 88 16.73 0.88 17.53
CA GLY A 88 17.77 -0.10 17.79
C GLY A 88 17.75 -0.66 19.22
N ASN A 89 18.67 -1.56 19.54
CA ASN A 89 18.75 -2.21 20.86
C ASN A 89 19.89 -1.62 21.70
N ALA A 90 19.86 -0.31 21.96
CA ALA A 90 20.96 0.42 22.61
C ALA A 90 21.00 0.25 24.14
N VAL A 91 19.88 -0.08 24.77
CA VAL A 91 19.69 -0.20 26.23
C VAL A 91 19.19 -1.59 26.58
N ASN A 92 19.91 -2.30 27.45
CA ASN A 92 19.52 -3.62 27.95
C ASN A 92 18.26 -3.56 28.81
N GLY A 93 17.28 -4.44 28.54
CA GLY A 93 16.04 -4.54 29.31
C GLY A 93 14.94 -3.54 28.94
N ALA A 94 15.19 -2.62 27.99
CA ALA A 94 14.19 -1.69 27.49
C ALA A 94 13.38 -2.26 26.31
N THR A 95 12.13 -1.82 26.17
CA THR A 95 11.18 -2.23 25.13
C THR A 95 11.78 -2.09 23.72
N PRO A 96 11.63 -3.10 22.83
CA PRO A 96 12.42 -3.23 21.60
C PRO A 96 12.15 -2.19 20.49
N ASP A 97 13.08 -2.16 19.53
CA ASP A 97 13.13 -1.39 18.28
C ASP A 97 11.80 -1.34 17.51
N ALA A 98 10.96 -0.36 17.81
CA ALA A 98 9.65 -0.18 17.18
C ALA A 98 9.78 0.08 15.66
N VAL A 99 10.80 0.83 15.24
CA VAL A 99 11.05 1.11 13.81
C VAL A 99 11.47 -0.17 13.09
N GLY A 100 12.44 -0.91 13.62
CA GLY A 100 12.88 -2.19 13.06
C GLY A 100 11.77 -3.24 13.04
N HIS A 101 10.96 -3.30 14.09
CA HIS A 101 9.79 -4.17 14.17
C HIS A 101 8.80 -3.89 13.05
N TRP A 102 8.37 -2.63 12.88
CA TRP A 102 7.44 -2.26 11.81
C TRP A 102 8.05 -2.41 10.42
N ARG A 103 9.36 -2.15 10.25
CA ARG A 103 10.05 -2.44 8.98
C ARG A 103 10.01 -3.92 8.65
N ASN A 104 10.17 -4.79 9.65
CA ASN A 104 10.12 -6.23 9.44
C ASN A 104 8.69 -6.72 9.14
N LEU A 105 7.69 -6.25 9.89
CA LEU A 105 6.27 -6.55 9.62
C LEU A 105 5.87 -6.18 8.20
N LEU A 106 6.21 -4.96 7.77
CA LEU A 106 5.83 -4.42 6.46
C LEU A 106 6.72 -4.93 5.31
N SER A 107 7.72 -5.77 5.59
CA SER A 107 8.70 -6.24 4.59
C SER A 107 8.09 -7.12 3.50
N ASN A 108 6.91 -7.72 3.75
CA ASN A 108 6.19 -8.55 2.80
C ASN A 108 5.04 -7.80 2.08
N LEU A 109 4.98 -6.47 2.23
CA LEU A 109 4.08 -5.62 1.44
C LEU A 109 4.73 -5.18 0.12
N ASP A 110 3.91 -4.68 -0.79
CA ASP A 110 4.36 -3.83 -1.89
C ASP A 110 5.21 -2.67 -1.34
N SER A 111 6.35 -2.39 -1.98
CA SER A 111 7.29 -1.38 -1.51
C SER A 111 6.69 0.03 -1.49
N ASN A 112 5.75 0.33 -2.40
CA ASN A 112 5.03 1.60 -2.38
C ASN A 112 4.02 1.65 -1.23
N SER A 113 3.35 0.53 -0.90
CA SER A 113 2.49 0.42 0.28
C SER A 113 3.27 0.69 1.57
N ALA A 114 4.39 -0.01 1.76
CA ALA A 114 5.25 0.20 2.92
C ALA A 114 5.76 1.65 3.01
N ARG A 115 6.17 2.25 1.88
CA ARG A 115 6.59 3.66 1.82
C ARG A 115 5.48 4.63 2.21
N ASN A 116 4.24 4.36 1.79
CA ASN A 116 3.09 5.20 2.13
C ASN A 116 2.85 5.22 3.64
N ILE A 117 2.80 4.04 4.24
CA ILE A 117 2.63 3.84 5.69
C ILE A 117 3.75 4.51 6.48
N LEU A 118 5.01 4.23 6.11
CA LEU A 118 6.17 4.68 6.88
C LEU A 118 6.43 6.19 6.78
N SER A 119 6.00 6.86 5.71
CA SER A 119 6.34 8.28 5.57
C SER A 119 5.43 9.13 4.68
N ALA A 120 4.90 8.60 3.58
CA ALA A 120 4.25 9.45 2.59
C ALA A 120 2.95 10.05 3.12
N ASN A 121 2.15 9.26 3.83
CA ASN A 121 0.87 9.71 4.38
C ASN A 121 1.05 10.82 5.43
N ALA A 122 2.05 10.70 6.31
CA ALA A 122 2.34 11.73 7.30
C ALA A 122 2.81 13.05 6.64
N LYS A 123 3.65 12.98 5.60
CA LYS A 123 4.09 14.15 4.82
C LYS A 123 2.93 14.84 4.11
N GLU A 124 2.02 14.05 3.55
CA GLU A 124 0.80 14.58 2.92
C GLU A 124 -0.12 15.25 3.93
N LEU A 125 -0.47 14.55 5.01
CA LEU A 125 -1.46 15.02 5.97
C LEU A 125 -0.98 16.24 6.76
N PHE A 126 0.25 16.18 7.28
CA PHE A 126 0.77 17.20 8.20
C PHE A 126 1.62 18.26 7.51
N LEU A 127 2.39 17.89 6.48
CA LEU A 127 3.27 18.84 5.79
C LEU A 127 2.70 19.33 4.45
N LYS A 128 1.49 18.89 4.08
CA LYS A 128 0.80 19.25 2.82
C LYS A 128 1.65 19.00 1.57
N LYS A 129 2.52 17.99 1.62
CA LYS A 129 3.36 17.57 0.49
C LYS A 129 2.62 16.56 -0.37
N GLN A 130 2.70 16.71 -1.68
CA GLN A 130 2.13 15.72 -2.60
C GLN A 130 2.74 14.33 -2.37
N LYS A 131 1.88 13.29 -2.37
CA LYS A 131 2.32 11.90 -2.32
C LYS A 131 3.15 11.55 -3.56
N PRO A 132 4.30 10.85 -3.43
CA PRO A 132 5.06 10.37 -4.57
C PRO A 132 4.23 9.39 -5.41
N ALA A 133 4.57 9.26 -6.69
CA ALA A 133 3.95 8.27 -7.56
C ALA A 133 4.28 6.83 -7.10
N TYR A 134 3.42 5.88 -7.46
CA TYR A 134 3.69 4.45 -7.33
C TYR A 134 4.53 4.02 -8.52
N ASP A 135 5.82 3.87 -8.27
CA ASP A 135 6.80 3.56 -9.30
C ASP A 135 7.11 2.07 -9.29
N TYR A 136 7.13 1.50 -10.48
CA TYR A 136 7.38 0.08 -10.72
C TYR A 136 8.28 -0.10 -11.93
N SER A 137 8.88 -1.29 -12.00
CA SER A 137 9.77 -1.69 -13.06
C SER A 137 9.39 -3.09 -13.53
N VAL A 138 9.20 -3.27 -14.84
CA VAL A 138 8.85 -4.56 -15.45
C VAL A 138 9.84 -4.92 -16.54
N SER A 139 10.30 -6.16 -16.53
CA SER A 139 11.24 -6.68 -17.51
C SER A 139 10.51 -7.50 -18.56
N SER A 140 10.66 -7.16 -19.84
CA SER A 140 10.07 -7.89 -20.96
C SER A 140 10.94 -7.80 -22.21
N GLY A 141 11.18 -8.95 -22.86
CA GLY A 141 11.98 -9.02 -24.10
C GLY A 141 13.41 -8.47 -23.95
N GLY A 142 14.04 -8.69 -22.80
CA GLY A 142 15.41 -8.19 -22.52
C GLY A 142 15.50 -6.69 -22.21
N LYS A 143 14.37 -5.99 -22.13
CA LYS A 143 14.29 -4.57 -21.77
C LYS A 143 13.57 -4.37 -20.44
N CYS A 144 13.92 -3.30 -19.75
CA CYS A 144 13.28 -2.86 -18.54
C CYS A 144 12.41 -1.63 -18.84
N TYR A 145 11.16 -1.66 -18.39
CA TYR A 145 10.20 -0.58 -18.57
C TYR A 145 9.80 -0.02 -17.20
N SER A 146 9.80 1.30 -17.08
CA SER A 146 9.33 2.00 -15.88
C SER A 146 7.85 2.33 -16.01
N ILE A 147 7.09 2.07 -14.95
CA ILE A 147 5.68 2.40 -14.84
C ILE A 147 5.53 3.33 -13.64
N SER A 148 4.84 4.46 -13.82
CA SER A 148 4.57 5.40 -12.75
C SER A 148 3.07 5.65 -12.69
N VAL A 149 2.44 5.33 -11.56
CA VAL A 149 1.02 5.54 -11.32
C VAL A 149 0.85 6.69 -10.33
N ARG A 150 0.10 7.73 -10.70
CA ARG A 150 -0.28 8.82 -9.79
C ARG A 150 -1.74 8.63 -9.40
N SER A 151 -1.99 8.45 -8.10
CA SER A 151 -3.30 8.11 -7.58
C SER A 151 -3.44 8.60 -6.14
N GLU A 152 -4.60 9.15 -5.80
CA GLU A 152 -5.00 9.43 -4.41
C GLU A 152 -5.45 8.15 -3.68
N SER A 153 -5.87 7.13 -4.45
CA SER A 153 -6.18 5.79 -3.94
C SER A 153 -4.90 5.01 -3.62
N SER A 154 -5.03 4.03 -2.73
CA SER A 154 -4.01 3.00 -2.49
C SER A 154 -3.73 2.24 -3.79
N VAL A 155 -2.46 2.04 -4.14
CA VAL A 155 -2.04 1.18 -5.27
C VAL A 155 -0.99 0.20 -4.77
N SER A 156 -1.12 -1.08 -5.13
CA SER A 156 -0.19 -2.13 -4.71
C SER A 156 -0.27 -3.39 -5.56
N ALA A 157 0.54 -4.40 -5.21
CA ALA A 157 0.48 -5.75 -5.76
C ALA A 157 0.60 -5.77 -7.29
N LEU A 158 1.58 -5.06 -7.83
CA LEU A 158 1.85 -5.12 -9.25
C LEU A 158 2.30 -6.53 -9.65
N THR A 159 1.67 -7.05 -10.69
CA THR A 159 2.05 -8.28 -11.38
C THR A 159 2.24 -7.99 -12.86
N PHE A 160 3.11 -8.75 -13.51
CA PHE A 160 3.33 -8.67 -14.95
C PHE A 160 3.23 -10.06 -15.57
N ASP A 161 2.30 -10.23 -16.50
CA ASP A 161 2.20 -11.42 -17.32
C ASP A 161 2.95 -11.19 -18.65
N PRO A 162 4.10 -11.85 -18.87
CA PRO A 162 4.89 -11.65 -20.10
C PRO A 162 4.22 -12.22 -21.36
N SER A 163 3.29 -13.18 -21.22
CA SER A 163 2.62 -13.83 -22.35
C SER A 163 1.59 -12.91 -22.99
N THR A 164 0.81 -12.22 -22.16
CA THR A 164 -0.21 -11.25 -22.57
C THR A 164 0.31 -9.80 -22.54
N ARG A 165 1.50 -9.59 -21.96
CA ARG A 165 2.11 -8.28 -21.69
C ARG A 165 1.24 -7.40 -20.80
N ALA A 166 0.43 -8.01 -19.94
CA ALA A 166 -0.47 -7.32 -19.04
C ALA A 166 0.24 -7.03 -17.71
N ILE A 167 0.25 -5.76 -17.31
CA ILE A 167 0.55 -5.32 -15.96
C ILE A 167 -0.76 -5.25 -15.20
N THR A 168 -0.86 -5.85 -14.02
CA THR A 168 -2.04 -5.70 -13.15
C THR A 168 -1.62 -5.15 -11.80
N PHE A 169 -2.30 -4.13 -11.29
CA PHE A 169 -2.14 -3.61 -9.93
C PHE A 169 -3.48 -3.56 -9.20
N THR A 170 -3.44 -3.77 -7.90
CA THR A 170 -4.60 -3.57 -7.01
C THR A 170 -4.75 -2.08 -6.73
N VAL A 171 -5.98 -1.57 -6.80
CA VAL A 171 -6.32 -0.19 -6.45
C VAL A 171 -7.41 -0.20 -5.40
N ALA A 172 -7.19 0.44 -4.24
CA ALA A 172 -8.22 0.59 -3.22
C ALA A 172 -8.52 2.08 -2.97
N ASN A 173 -9.78 2.45 -3.16
CA ASN A 173 -10.22 3.82 -2.92
C ASN A 173 -10.31 4.13 -1.41
N SER A 174 -10.65 5.38 -1.08
CA SER A 174 -10.92 5.81 0.29
C SER A 174 -12.03 5.02 1.00
N ASN A 175 -12.89 4.33 0.25
CA ASN A 175 -13.95 3.47 0.76
C ASN A 175 -13.53 1.98 0.73
N GLY A 176 -12.24 1.66 0.82
CA GLY A 176 -11.74 0.28 0.96
C GLY A 176 -12.12 -0.69 -0.16
N THR A 177 -12.65 -0.18 -1.27
CA THR A 177 -13.17 -1.00 -2.36
C THR A 177 -12.00 -1.29 -3.30
N THR A 178 -11.57 -2.56 -3.38
CA THR A 178 -10.36 -3.03 -4.08
C THR A 178 -10.61 -3.43 -5.54
N GLY A 179 -10.29 -2.56 -6.49
CA GLY A 179 -10.26 -2.87 -7.93
C GLY A 179 -8.94 -3.47 -8.40
N ASN A 180 -8.94 -3.96 -9.64
CA ASN A 180 -7.72 -4.32 -10.36
C ASN A 180 -7.58 -3.40 -11.57
N ALA A 181 -6.43 -2.81 -11.77
CA ALA A 181 -6.16 -2.05 -12.97
C ALA A 181 -5.12 -2.79 -13.81
N VAL A 182 -5.50 -3.10 -15.04
CA VAL A 182 -4.75 -3.84 -16.05
C VAL A 182 -4.24 -2.87 -17.11
N VAL A 183 -2.94 -2.88 -17.38
CA VAL A 183 -2.30 -2.08 -18.41
C VAL A 183 -1.54 -3.01 -19.33
N THR A 184 -1.92 -3.06 -20.61
CA THR A 184 -1.21 -3.89 -21.59
C THR A 184 -0.06 -3.10 -22.20
N ILE A 185 1.17 -3.62 -22.10
CA ILE A 185 2.35 -3.00 -22.70
C ILE A 185 2.37 -3.30 -24.21
N PRO A 186 2.34 -2.28 -25.08
CA PRO A 186 2.41 -2.50 -26.52
C PRO A 186 3.82 -2.90 -26.96
N ILE A 187 3.92 -3.59 -28.10
CA ILE A 187 5.18 -4.09 -28.68
C ILE A 187 6.11 -2.95 -29.10
N ALA A 188 5.52 -1.82 -29.49
CA ALA A 188 6.17 -0.52 -29.70
C ALA A 188 5.39 0.51 -28.89
N LEU A 189 6.03 1.59 -28.41
CA LEU A 189 5.34 2.71 -27.76
C LEU A 189 4.33 3.32 -28.76
N GLY A 190 3.11 2.80 -28.75
CA GLY A 190 2.02 3.26 -29.57
C GLY A 190 1.52 4.62 -29.10
N LYS A 191 0.97 5.42 -30.01
CA LYS A 191 0.47 6.76 -29.69
C LYS A 191 -0.99 6.78 -29.25
N ASN A 192 -1.70 5.67 -29.42
CA ASN A 192 -3.15 5.59 -29.25
C ASN A 192 -3.48 4.51 -28.22
N PHE A 193 -3.73 4.89 -26.98
CA PHE A 193 -4.28 4.00 -25.96
C PHE A 193 -5.78 4.24 -25.83
N THR A 194 -6.54 3.16 -25.67
CA THR A 194 -7.93 3.20 -25.23
C THR A 194 -8.00 2.73 -23.79
N ALA A 195 -8.87 3.37 -23.01
CA ALA A 195 -9.14 2.99 -21.63
C ALA A 195 -10.57 2.45 -21.49
N SER A 196 -10.71 1.41 -20.67
CA SER A 196 -12.01 0.97 -20.17
C SER A 196 -11.99 0.85 -18.65
N VAL A 197 -13.16 0.97 -18.06
CA VAL A 197 -13.43 0.79 -16.64
C VAL A 197 -14.62 -0.18 -16.54
N ASP A 198 -14.42 -1.32 -15.90
CA ASP A 198 -15.35 -2.46 -15.88
C ASP A 198 -15.80 -2.90 -17.28
N GLY A 199 -14.86 -2.93 -18.23
CA GLY A 199 -15.12 -3.27 -19.61
C GLY A 199 -15.88 -2.18 -20.41
N LYS A 200 -16.28 -1.07 -19.78
CA LYS A 200 -16.93 0.06 -20.46
C LYS A 200 -15.88 1.09 -20.86
N SER A 201 -15.86 1.48 -22.13
CA SER A 201 -14.95 2.52 -22.61
C SER A 201 -15.16 3.83 -21.84
N VAL A 202 -14.06 4.43 -21.39
CA VAL A 202 -14.07 5.74 -20.74
C VAL A 202 -13.26 6.73 -21.57
N LYS A 203 -13.52 8.03 -21.36
CA LYS A 203 -12.66 9.07 -21.93
C LYS A 203 -11.28 8.98 -21.26
N SER A 204 -10.26 8.80 -22.08
CA SER A 204 -8.86 8.93 -21.70
C SER A 204 -8.18 9.96 -22.58
N GLN A 205 -7.17 10.61 -22.02
CA GLN A 205 -6.24 11.45 -22.76
C GLN A 205 -4.90 10.74 -22.80
N SER A 206 -4.27 10.71 -23.97
CA SER A 206 -2.93 10.15 -24.13
C SER A 206 -2.00 11.18 -24.75
N THR A 207 -0.84 11.37 -24.13
CA THR A 207 0.25 12.15 -24.70
C THR A 207 1.46 11.24 -24.83
N SER A 208 2.17 11.32 -25.96
CA SER A 208 3.33 10.47 -26.23
C SER A 208 4.51 11.32 -26.72
N SER A 209 5.70 11.02 -26.21
CA SER A 209 6.98 11.52 -26.70
C SER A 209 7.77 10.37 -27.35
N SER A 210 9.04 10.62 -27.71
CA SER A 210 9.96 9.56 -28.16
C SER A 210 10.35 8.58 -27.04
N THR A 211 10.12 8.93 -25.77
CA THR A 211 10.59 8.16 -24.61
C THR A 211 9.45 7.67 -23.72
N ASN A 212 8.34 8.40 -23.64
CA ASN A 212 7.28 8.14 -22.68
C ASN A 212 5.90 8.22 -23.34
N THR A 213 4.96 7.42 -22.84
CA THR A 213 3.53 7.62 -23.08
C THR A 213 2.82 7.79 -21.75
N THR A 214 2.06 8.87 -21.63
CA THR A 214 1.20 9.15 -20.47
C THR A 214 -0.24 8.92 -20.88
N VAL A 215 -0.96 8.14 -20.08
CA VAL A 215 -2.41 7.97 -20.22
C VAL A 215 -3.07 8.47 -18.96
N SER A 216 -3.94 9.48 -19.11
CA SER A 216 -4.74 10.04 -18.04
C SER A 216 -6.19 9.63 -18.25
N LEU A 217 -6.79 9.03 -17.24
CA LEU A 217 -8.23 8.79 -17.19
C LEU A 217 -8.75 9.13 -15.81
N GLU A 218 -9.99 9.60 -15.76
CA GLU A 218 -10.72 9.80 -14.53
C GLU A 218 -11.85 8.78 -14.48
N TYR A 219 -12.07 8.20 -13.31
CA TYR A 219 -13.14 7.25 -13.09
C TYR A 219 -13.73 7.43 -11.69
N ALA A 220 -15.02 7.16 -11.55
CA ALA A 220 -15.65 7.17 -10.25
C ALA A 220 -15.05 6.04 -9.38
N GLY A 221 -14.52 6.39 -8.20
CA GLY A 221 -13.84 5.46 -7.31
C GLY A 221 -14.67 4.20 -6.98
N GLY A 222 -14.00 3.11 -6.64
CA GLY A 222 -14.62 1.82 -6.30
C GLY A 222 -13.76 0.63 -6.73
N ILE A 223 -14.25 -0.60 -6.50
CA ILE A 223 -13.72 -1.82 -7.16
C ILE A 223 -13.99 -1.64 -8.64
N ARG A 224 -12.96 -1.30 -9.40
CA ARG A 224 -13.04 -1.12 -10.84
C ARG A 224 -11.95 -1.91 -11.53
N ALA A 225 -12.32 -2.62 -12.59
CA ALA A 225 -11.40 -3.21 -13.54
C ALA A 225 -10.97 -2.14 -14.55
N ILE A 226 -9.82 -1.50 -14.38
CA ILE A 226 -9.31 -0.56 -15.40
C ILE A 226 -8.58 -1.37 -16.46
N THR A 227 -8.79 -1.13 -17.75
CA THR A 227 -8.00 -1.77 -18.80
C THR A 227 -7.48 -0.73 -19.77
N LEU A 228 -6.16 -0.67 -19.94
CA LEU A 228 -5.52 0.10 -21.02
C LEU A 228 -5.09 -0.85 -22.13
N THR A 229 -5.60 -0.62 -23.34
CA THR A 229 -5.26 -1.39 -24.54
C THR A 229 -4.74 -0.46 -25.63
N THR A 230 -3.76 -0.92 -26.41
CA THR A 230 -3.47 -0.30 -27.71
C THR A 230 -4.27 -1.01 -28.80
N PRO A 231 -4.76 -0.30 -29.83
CA PRO A 231 -5.30 -0.94 -31.02
C PRO A 231 -4.30 -1.96 -31.55
N SER A 232 -4.76 -3.18 -31.80
CA SER A 232 -3.98 -4.12 -32.60
C SER A 232 -3.77 -3.49 -33.96
N THR A 233 -2.51 -3.25 -34.34
CA THR A 233 -2.18 -3.00 -35.74
C THR A 233 -2.64 -4.22 -36.55
N PRO A 234 -3.40 -4.03 -37.65
CA PRO A 234 -3.67 -5.09 -38.62
C PRO A 234 -2.37 -5.72 -39.14
#